data_AF-A0A5B0Q9V9-F1
#
_entry.id   AF-A0A5B0Q9V9-F1
#
_cell.length_a   1.000
_cell.length_b   1.000
_cell.length_c   1.000
_cell.angle_alpha   90.00
_cell.angle_beta   90.00
_cell.angle_gamma   90.00
#
_symmetry.space_group_name_H-M   'P 1'
#
loop_
_entity.id
_entity.type
_entity.pdbx_description
1 polymer ?
#
loop_
_entity_poly.entity_id
_entity_poly.type
_entity_poly.pdbx_seq_one_letter_code
_entity_poly.pdbx_strand_id
1 'polypeptide(L)'
;MALVQRNTHERILAFAKIQQSIREDDLWTAAWSMSKFLQTPHVLSASERQWLQEEYSCRMKRVRDAVNLLERIAVQHAHEDFDDWLNNGNTFTRVEEESFKKHEEKSTQLLQQISTYGRSAGYLRAIIGMKVRLDSAHNGDLFELEAMGPSPGLKNLEK
;
A
#
# COMPACT_ATOMS: atom_id res chain seq x y z
N MET A 1 3.38 -1.80 39.37
CA MET A 1 2.21 -1.92 38.47
C MET A 1 2.07 -0.73 37.52
N ALA A 2 2.21 0.52 37.98
CA ALA A 2 2.10 1.72 37.12
C ALA A 2 3.09 1.75 35.92
N LEU A 3 4.35 1.33 36.11
CA LEU A 3 5.37 1.29 35.05
C LEU A 3 5.05 0.29 33.92
N VAL A 4 4.48 -0.87 34.26
CA VAL A 4 4.06 -1.90 33.29
C VAL A 4 2.83 -1.43 32.51
N GLN A 5 1.88 -0.79 33.18
CA GLN A 5 0.70 -0.21 32.53
C GLN A 5 1.07 0.94 31.58
N ARG A 6 2.00 1.82 31.98
CA ARG A 6 2.51 2.91 31.15
C ARG A 6 3.20 2.37 29.88
N ASN A 7 4.09 1.39 30.01
CA ASN A 7 4.78 0.75 28.88
C ASN A 7 3.79 0.06 27.91
N THR A 8 2.71 -0.52 28.44
CA THR A 8 1.65 -1.14 27.63
C THR A 8 0.82 -0.10 26.88
N HIS A 9 0.49 1.03 27.52
CA HIS A 9 -0.29 2.11 26.90
C HIS A 9 0.50 2.78 25.77
N GLU A 10 1.77 3.08 26.02
CA GLU A 10 2.70 3.68 25.05
C GLU A 10 2.85 2.81 23.79
N ARG A 11 2.98 1.48 23.97
CA ARG A 11 3.00 0.52 22.86
C ARG A 11 1.72 0.54 22.05
N ILE A 12 0.56 0.55 22.71
CA ILE A 12 -0.75 0.56 22.03
C ILE A 12 -0.89 1.82 21.17
N LEU A 13 -0.52 2.99 21.71
CA LEU A 13 -0.54 4.25 20.97
C LEU A 13 0.42 4.24 19.78
N ALA A 14 1.63 3.70 19.96
CA ALA A 14 2.61 3.60 18.88
C ALA A 14 2.12 2.70 17.73
N PHE A 15 1.49 1.56 18.05
CA PHE A 15 0.89 0.71 17.02
C PHE A 15 -0.33 1.36 16.37
N ALA A 16 -1.18 2.05 17.14
CA ALA A 16 -2.33 2.79 16.59
C ALA A 16 -1.91 3.83 15.55
N LYS A 17 -0.77 4.51 15.76
CA LYS A 17 -0.19 5.44 14.78
C LYS A 17 0.17 4.73 13.46
N ILE A 18 0.77 3.54 13.53
CA ILE A 18 1.06 2.73 12.35
C ILE A 18 -0.24 2.37 11.62
N GLN A 19 -1.27 1.94 12.36
CA GLN A 19 -2.57 1.59 11.77
C GLN A 19 -3.21 2.79 11.08
N GLN A 20 -3.18 3.97 11.71
CA GLN A 20 -3.72 5.18 11.14
C GLN A 20 -3.00 5.56 9.84
N SER A 21 -1.67 5.60 9.85
CA SER A 21 -0.89 5.90 8.64
C SER A 21 -1.15 4.89 7.50
N ILE A 22 -1.35 3.61 7.82
CA ILE A 22 -1.75 2.61 6.81
C ILE A 22 -3.15 2.91 6.25
N ARG A 23 -4.11 3.30 7.09
CA ARG A 23 -5.48 3.62 6.65
C ARG A 23 -5.56 4.88 5.81
N GLU A 24 -4.69 5.85 6.09
CA GLU A 24 -4.56 7.10 5.33
C GLU A 24 -3.68 6.94 4.07
N ASP A 25 -3.20 5.72 3.79
CA ASP A 25 -2.26 5.40 2.70
C ASP A 25 -0.93 6.21 2.77
N ASP A 26 -0.58 6.77 3.92
CA ASP A 26 0.75 7.31 4.22
C ASP A 26 1.71 6.18 4.64
N LEU A 27 2.07 5.38 3.64
CA LEU A 27 2.87 4.17 3.85
C LEU A 27 4.32 4.47 4.21
N TRP A 28 4.82 5.66 3.89
CA TRP A 28 6.15 6.10 4.30
C TRP A 28 6.18 6.34 5.80
N THR A 29 5.22 7.11 6.32
CA THR A 29 5.07 7.32 7.76
C THR A 29 4.78 6.01 8.49
N ALA A 30 3.98 5.11 7.89
CA ALA A 30 3.74 3.78 8.45
C ALA A 30 5.04 2.96 8.57
N ALA A 31 5.86 2.91 7.51
CA ALA A 31 7.12 2.17 7.51
C ALA A 31 8.13 2.73 8.50
N TRP A 32 8.26 4.05 8.55
CA TRP A 32 9.12 4.73 9.52
C TRP A 32 8.65 4.47 10.96
N SER A 33 7.34 4.58 11.22
CA SER A 33 6.74 4.31 12.53
C SER A 33 6.93 2.85 12.95
N MET A 34 6.80 1.89 12.02
CA MET A 34 7.09 0.48 12.29
C MET A 34 8.57 0.25 12.64
N SER A 35 9.49 0.86 11.90
CA SER A 35 10.92 0.74 12.19
C SER A 35 11.25 1.24 13.59
N LYS A 36 10.59 2.30 14.05
CA LYS A 36 10.75 2.82 15.41
C LYS A 36 10.08 1.94 16.46
N PHE A 37 8.87 1.47 16.19
CA PHE A 37 8.15 0.56 17.07
C PHE A 37 8.95 -0.71 17.39
N LEU A 38 9.66 -1.27 16.40
CA LEU A 38 10.49 -2.46 16.58
C LEU A 38 11.87 -2.19 17.19
N GLN A 39 12.33 -0.93 17.25
CA GLN A 39 13.61 -0.55 17.87
C GLN A 39 13.50 -0.51 19.40
N THR A 40 12.34 -0.17 19.93
CA THR A 40 11.98 -0.48 21.32
C THR A 40 11.78 -1.99 21.47
N PRO A 41 11.90 -2.59 22.67
CA PRO A 41 11.67 -4.03 22.88
C PRO A 41 10.18 -4.43 22.72
N HIS A 42 9.45 -3.77 21.84
CA HIS A 42 8.13 -4.16 21.42
C HIS A 42 8.24 -5.22 20.30
N VAL A 43 7.52 -6.30 20.50
CA VAL A 43 7.30 -7.31 19.46
C VAL A 43 5.86 -7.18 19.01
N LEU A 44 5.62 -7.30 17.71
CA LEU A 44 4.26 -7.39 17.17
C LEU A 44 3.55 -8.60 17.77
N SER A 45 2.36 -8.38 18.33
CA SER A 45 1.50 -9.45 18.82
C SER A 45 0.95 -10.27 17.64
N ALA A 46 0.38 -11.43 17.94
CA ALA A 46 -0.28 -12.24 16.91
C ALA A 46 -1.44 -11.48 16.23
N SER A 47 -2.25 -10.73 17.01
CA SER A 47 -3.37 -9.95 16.48
C SER A 47 -2.92 -8.80 15.58
N GLU A 48 -1.83 -8.12 15.92
CA GLU A 48 -1.27 -7.03 15.12
C GLU A 48 -0.69 -7.53 13.80
N ARG A 49 -0.01 -8.68 13.83
CA ARG A 49 0.47 -9.35 12.60
C ARG A 49 -0.69 -9.77 11.72
N GLN A 50 -1.74 -10.33 12.31
CA GLN A 50 -2.94 -10.72 11.59
C GLN A 50 -3.59 -9.50 10.93
N TRP A 51 -3.75 -8.40 11.68
CA TRP A 51 -4.33 -7.17 11.13
C TRP A 51 -3.52 -6.62 9.94
N LEU A 52 -2.19 -6.57 10.05
CA LEU A 52 -1.32 -6.15 8.94
C LEU A 52 -1.46 -7.09 7.72
N GLN A 53 -1.60 -8.39 7.96
CA GLN A 53 -1.79 -9.39 6.90
C GLN A 53 -3.15 -9.24 6.20
N GLU A 54 -4.19 -8.87 6.94
CA GLU A 54 -5.52 -8.56 6.41
C GLU A 54 -5.48 -7.30 5.53
N GLU A 55 -4.80 -6.23 5.99
CA GLU A 55 -4.59 -5.00 5.22
C GLU A 55 -3.82 -5.25 3.91
N TYR A 56 -2.79 -6.09 3.96
CA TYR A 56 -2.07 -6.54 2.75
C TYR A 56 -2.99 -7.31 1.80
N SER A 57 -3.76 -8.26 2.34
CA SER A 57 -4.66 -9.10 1.55
C SER A 57 -5.76 -8.28 0.88
N CYS A 58 -6.27 -7.25 1.56
CA CYS A 58 -7.25 -6.30 1.03
C CYS A 58 -6.68 -5.54 -0.20
N ARG A 59 -5.48 -4.97 -0.09
CA ARG A 59 -4.83 -4.27 -1.21
C ARG A 59 -4.50 -5.21 -2.37
N MET A 60 -4.01 -6.40 -2.09
CA MET A 60 -3.76 -7.43 -3.13
C MET A 60 -5.04 -7.91 -3.81
N LYS A 61 -6.18 -7.90 -3.11
CA LYS A 61 -7.47 -8.15 -3.75
C LYS A 61 -7.80 -7.04 -4.75
N ARG A 62 -7.64 -5.76 -4.39
CA ARG A 62 -7.85 -4.63 -5.31
C ARG A 62 -6.95 -4.69 -6.55
N VAL A 63 -5.68 -5.06 -6.38
CA VAL A 63 -4.76 -5.28 -7.52
C VAL A 63 -5.31 -6.36 -8.45
N ARG A 64 -5.69 -7.52 -7.92
CA ARG A 64 -6.23 -8.62 -8.72
C ARG A 64 -7.53 -8.23 -9.42
N ASP A 65 -8.43 -7.54 -8.74
CA ASP A 65 -9.71 -7.10 -9.31
C ASP A 65 -9.47 -6.13 -10.49
N ALA A 66 -8.52 -5.20 -10.36
CA ALA A 66 -8.14 -4.27 -11.43
C ALA A 66 -7.48 -4.99 -12.62
N VAL A 67 -6.58 -5.96 -12.38
CA VAL A 67 -5.97 -6.78 -13.44
C VAL A 67 -7.03 -7.59 -14.19
N ASN A 68 -7.93 -8.26 -13.46
CA ASN A 68 -9.00 -9.07 -14.06
C ASN A 68 -9.95 -8.19 -14.90
N LEU A 69 -10.23 -6.97 -14.46
CA LEU A 69 -11.06 -6.04 -15.22
C LEU A 69 -10.36 -5.56 -16.49
N LEU A 70 -9.05 -5.27 -16.42
CA LEU A 70 -8.25 -4.90 -17.59
C LEU A 70 -8.25 -6.01 -18.65
N GLU A 71 -8.07 -7.26 -18.21
CA GLU A 71 -8.13 -8.44 -19.08
C GLU A 71 -9.50 -8.56 -19.78
N ARG A 72 -10.60 -8.44 -19.02
CA ARG A 72 -11.97 -8.49 -19.57
C ARG A 72 -12.22 -7.40 -20.60
N ILE A 73 -11.76 -6.17 -20.33
CA ILE A 73 -11.91 -5.05 -21.27
C ILE A 73 -11.08 -5.29 -22.53
N ALA A 74 -9.86 -5.83 -22.40
CA ALA A 74 -9.03 -6.15 -23.55
C ALA A 74 -9.71 -7.20 -24.46
N VAL A 75 -10.24 -8.27 -23.87
CA VAL A 75 -10.99 -9.31 -24.62
C VAL A 75 -12.23 -8.73 -25.28
N GLN A 76 -13.01 -7.93 -24.55
CA GLN A 76 -14.21 -7.30 -25.09
C GLN A 76 -13.90 -6.37 -26.26
N HIS A 77 -12.88 -5.51 -26.12
CA HIS A 77 -12.48 -4.61 -27.19
C HIS A 77 -11.99 -5.39 -28.41
N ALA A 78 -11.18 -6.43 -28.23
CA ALA A 78 -10.74 -7.28 -29.34
C ALA A 78 -11.92 -7.94 -30.06
N HIS A 79 -12.94 -8.40 -29.32
CA HIS A 79 -14.14 -8.98 -29.91
C HIS A 79 -14.92 -7.96 -30.75
N GLU A 80 -15.08 -6.73 -30.23
CA GLU A 80 -15.73 -5.62 -30.95
C GLU A 80 -14.93 -5.25 -32.21
N ASP A 81 -13.61 -5.22 -32.14
CA ASP A 81 -12.74 -4.93 -33.29
C ASP A 81 -12.87 -6.02 -34.38
N PHE A 82 -13.00 -7.30 -33.97
CA PHE A 82 -13.28 -8.39 -34.90
C PHE A 82 -14.65 -8.26 -35.56
N ASP A 83 -15.69 -7.90 -34.80
CA ASP A 83 -17.03 -7.68 -35.33
C ASP A 83 -17.05 -6.52 -36.35
N ASP A 84 -16.37 -5.42 -36.02
CA ASP A 84 -16.24 -4.26 -36.88
C ASP A 84 -15.53 -4.56 -38.20
N TRP A 85 -14.47 -5.37 -38.15
CA TRP A 85 -13.77 -5.80 -39.35
C TRP A 85 -14.61 -6.80 -40.17
N LEU A 86 -15.05 -7.89 -39.54
CA LEU A 86 -15.59 -9.06 -40.24
C LEU A 86 -17.05 -8.84 -40.67
N ASN A 87 -17.87 -8.25 -39.81
CA ASN A 87 -19.30 -8.13 -40.02
C ASN A 87 -19.69 -6.75 -40.56
N ASN A 88 -19.02 -5.69 -40.09
CA ASN A 88 -19.30 -4.31 -40.56
C ASN A 88 -18.46 -3.89 -41.77
N GLY A 89 -17.49 -4.72 -42.19
CA GLY A 89 -16.68 -4.50 -43.39
C GLY A 89 -15.70 -3.32 -43.29
N ASN A 90 -15.35 -2.91 -42.07
CA ASN A 90 -14.40 -1.82 -41.86
C ASN A 90 -12.99 -2.25 -42.30
N THR A 91 -12.19 -1.32 -42.80
CA THR A 91 -10.80 -1.61 -43.17
C THR A 91 -9.94 -1.81 -41.92
N PHE A 92 -8.91 -2.66 -42.03
CA PHE A 92 -7.98 -2.92 -40.92
C PHE A 92 -7.40 -1.63 -40.32
N THR A 93 -6.97 -0.68 -41.15
CA THR A 93 -6.41 0.60 -40.70
C THR A 93 -7.39 1.39 -39.85
N ARG A 94 -8.69 1.40 -40.20
CA ARG A 94 -9.70 2.12 -39.43
C ARG A 94 -9.94 1.47 -38.08
N VAL A 95 -10.08 0.14 -38.07
CA VAL A 95 -10.28 -0.64 -36.83
C VAL A 95 -9.08 -0.48 -35.90
N GLU A 96 -7.85 -0.52 -36.42
CA GLU A 96 -6.63 -0.32 -35.63
C GLU A 96 -6.60 1.06 -34.96
N GLU A 97 -6.85 2.14 -35.71
CA GLU A 97 -6.86 3.51 -35.16
C GLU A 97 -7.95 3.72 -34.09
N GLU A 98 -9.15 3.16 -34.30
CA GLU A 98 -10.26 3.26 -33.36
C GLU A 98 -10.02 2.40 -32.10
N SER A 99 -9.44 1.21 -32.27
CA SER A 99 -9.11 0.29 -31.18
C SER A 99 -8.11 0.91 -30.20
N PHE A 100 -7.02 1.50 -30.70
CA PHE A 100 -6.00 2.13 -29.84
C PHE A 100 -6.59 3.24 -28.96
N LYS A 101 -7.35 4.16 -29.56
CA LYS A 101 -7.97 5.28 -28.83
C LYS A 101 -8.91 4.78 -27.74
N LYS A 102 -9.76 3.81 -28.08
CA LYS A 102 -10.75 3.22 -27.19
C LYS A 102 -10.10 2.44 -26.04
N HIS A 103 -9.00 1.74 -26.32
CA HIS A 103 -8.29 0.96 -25.30
C HIS A 103 -7.52 1.87 -24.34
N GLU A 104 -6.89 2.93 -24.82
CA GLU A 104 -6.06 3.84 -24.02
C GLU A 104 -6.85 4.49 -22.86
N GLU A 105 -8.05 4.98 -23.12
CA GLU A 105 -8.84 5.73 -22.13
C GLU A 105 -9.20 4.86 -20.91
N LYS A 106 -9.66 3.62 -21.13
CA LYS A 106 -10.06 2.70 -20.05
C LYS A 106 -8.87 1.98 -19.40
N SER A 107 -7.84 1.65 -20.16
CA SER A 107 -6.67 0.92 -19.64
C SER A 107 -5.81 1.80 -18.73
N THR A 108 -5.67 3.09 -19.03
CA THR A 108 -4.82 4.01 -18.25
C THR A 108 -5.24 4.10 -16.78
N GLN A 109 -6.55 4.25 -16.52
CA GLN A 109 -7.06 4.33 -15.15
C GLN A 109 -6.81 3.04 -14.36
N LEU A 110 -7.01 1.88 -15.00
CA LEU A 110 -6.76 0.58 -14.37
C LEU A 110 -5.28 0.34 -14.10
N LEU A 111 -4.41 0.71 -15.05
CA LEU A 111 -2.95 0.66 -14.86
C LEU A 111 -2.51 1.53 -13.68
N GLN A 112 -3.09 2.72 -13.53
CA GLN A 112 -2.83 3.59 -12.38
C GLN A 112 -3.28 2.94 -11.06
N GLN A 113 -4.46 2.32 -11.02
CA GLN A 113 -4.94 1.59 -9.84
C GLN A 113 -4.05 0.38 -9.49
N ILE A 114 -3.67 -0.42 -10.49
CA ILE A 114 -2.76 -1.57 -10.34
C ILE A 114 -1.44 -1.10 -9.75
N SER A 115 -0.86 -0.03 -10.31
CA SER A 115 0.40 0.55 -9.83
C SER A 115 0.28 1.06 -8.38
N THR A 116 -0.79 1.80 -8.08
CA THR A 116 -1.03 2.40 -6.76
C THR A 116 -1.22 1.32 -5.69
N TYR A 117 -2.15 0.39 -5.89
CA TYR A 117 -2.42 -0.67 -4.91
C TYR A 117 -1.28 -1.69 -4.85
N GLY A 118 -0.60 -1.95 -5.97
CA GLY A 118 0.56 -2.84 -6.03
C GLY A 118 1.73 -2.28 -5.21
N ARG A 119 2.05 -0.99 -5.38
CA ARG A 119 3.06 -0.30 -4.56
C ARG A 119 2.65 -0.29 -3.09
N SER A 120 1.36 -0.05 -2.82
CA SER A 120 0.81 -0.02 -1.48
C SER A 120 0.95 -1.37 -0.75
N ALA A 121 0.56 -2.46 -1.42
CA ALA A 121 0.76 -3.82 -0.93
C ALA A 121 2.24 -4.17 -0.75
N GLY A 122 3.12 -3.69 -1.64
CA GLY A 122 4.56 -3.85 -1.53
C GLY A 122 5.14 -3.24 -0.25
N TYR A 123 4.73 -2.02 0.10
CA TYR A 123 5.11 -1.40 1.37
C TYR A 123 4.61 -2.20 2.58
N LEU A 124 3.36 -2.65 2.58
CA LEU A 124 2.86 -3.47 3.67
C LEU A 124 3.63 -4.77 3.84
N ARG A 125 3.99 -5.42 2.72
CA ARG A 125 4.83 -6.62 2.76
C ARG A 125 6.20 -6.32 3.39
N ALA A 126 6.80 -5.18 3.07
CA ALA A 126 8.05 -4.73 3.67
C ALA A 126 7.91 -4.43 5.17
N ILE A 127 6.81 -3.77 5.58
CA ILE A 127 6.47 -3.48 6.98
C ILE A 127 6.31 -4.78 7.78
N ILE A 128 5.56 -5.75 7.26
CA ILE A 128 5.35 -7.06 7.90
C ILE A 128 6.67 -7.83 8.03
N GLY A 129 7.52 -7.77 7.00
CA GLY A 129 8.80 -8.46 6.97
C GLY A 129 9.93 -7.75 7.72
N MET A 130 9.68 -6.58 8.30
CA MET A 130 10.70 -5.77 8.94
C MET A 130 11.26 -6.48 10.19
N LYS A 131 12.59 -6.63 10.22
CA LYS A 131 13.33 -7.16 11.38
C LYS A 131 14.31 -6.11 11.85
N VAL A 132 14.35 -5.84 13.15
CA VAL A 132 15.36 -4.94 13.72
C VAL A 132 16.63 -5.72 14.00
N ARG A 133 17.75 -5.22 13.48
CA ARG A 133 19.08 -5.56 13.99
C ARG A 133 19.27 -4.74 15.25
N LEU A 134 19.07 -5.37 16.41
CA LEU A 134 19.46 -4.77 17.68
C LEU A 134 20.98 -4.84 17.74
N ASP A 135 21.67 -3.76 17.38
CA ASP A 135 23.07 -3.61 17.75
C ASP A 135 23.11 -3.60 19.28
N SER A 136 23.94 -4.49 19.83
CA SER A 136 23.98 -4.79 21.26
C SER A 136 24.07 -3.53 22.12
N ALA A 137 23.08 -3.36 22.99
CA ALA A 137 22.94 -2.41 24.08
C ALA A 137 24.13 -1.47 24.36
N HIS A 138 23.88 -0.16 24.24
CA HIS A 138 24.51 0.85 25.09
C HIS A 138 23.42 1.69 25.77
N ASN A 139 23.35 1.47 27.08
CA ASN A 139 22.82 2.30 28.17
C ASN A 139 21.87 3.46 27.82
N GLY A 140 20.68 3.41 28.43
CA GLY A 140 20.31 4.48 29.35
C GLY A 140 19.29 5.52 28.92
N ASP A 141 18.68 5.43 27.74
CA ASP A 141 17.78 6.50 27.31
C ASP A 141 16.29 6.15 27.51
N LEU A 142 15.74 6.76 28.55
CA LEU A 142 14.32 6.95 28.77
C LEU A 142 13.79 7.89 27.66
N PHE A 143 13.45 7.34 26.50
CA PHE A 143 12.98 8.15 25.38
C PHE A 143 11.51 8.53 25.58
N GLU A 144 11.29 9.76 26.01
CA GLU A 144 9.99 10.43 26.03
C GLU A 144 9.36 10.41 24.62
N LEU A 145 8.15 9.86 24.53
CA LEU A 145 7.35 9.77 23.31
C LEU A 145 6.93 11.12 22.70
N GLU A 146 7.23 12.24 23.38
CA GLU A 146 6.96 13.60 22.91
C GLU A 146 8.03 14.12 21.93
N ALA A 147 9.20 13.49 21.82
CA ALA A 147 10.28 13.92 20.92
C ALA A 147 10.27 13.25 19.52
N MET A 148 9.11 12.75 19.08
CA MET A 148 8.94 12.13 17.76
C MET A 148 8.89 13.22 16.67
N GLY A 149 10.06 13.76 16.32
CA GLY A 149 10.23 14.76 15.26
C GLY A 149 9.49 14.41 13.96
N PRO A 150 9.19 15.40 13.11
CA PRO A 150 8.23 15.22 12.02
C PRO A 150 8.65 14.12 11.05
N SER A 151 7.67 13.30 10.64
CA SER A 151 7.83 12.41 9.48
C SER A 151 8.35 13.24 8.30
N PRO A 152 9.31 12.74 7.50
CA PRO A 152 9.82 13.48 6.34
C PRO A 152 8.73 13.96 5.37
N GLY A 153 7.56 13.32 5.35
CA GLY A 153 6.41 13.72 4.53
C GLY A 153 5.67 14.99 4.99
N LEU A 154 5.78 15.38 6.27
CA LEU A 154 5.09 16.55 6.81
C LEU A 154 5.78 17.88 6.50
N LYS A 155 7.05 17.86 6.07
CA LYS A 155 7.80 19.09 5.77
C LYS A 155 7.36 19.78 4.47
N ASN A 156 6.51 19.15 3.66
CA ASN A 156 6.11 19.66 2.35
C ASN A 156 4.71 20.30 2.31
N LEU A 157 4.06 20.48 3.46
CA LEU A 157 2.69 21.06 3.55
C LEU A 157 2.65 22.50 4.05
N GLU A 158 3.79 23.16 4.28
CA GLU A 158 3.80 24.60 4.55
C GLU A 158 3.80 25.40 3.24
N LYS A 159 2.61 25.87 2.84
CA LYS A 159 2.42 27.10 2.05
C LYS A 159 1.26 27.88 2.62
#